data_AF-A0A8S8YRX1-F1
#
_entry.id   AF-A0A8S8YRX1-F1
#
_cell.length_a   1.000
_cell.length_b   1.000
_cell.length_c   1.000
_cell.angle_alpha   90.00
_cell.angle_beta   90.00
_cell.angle_gamma   90.00
#
_symmetry.space_group_name_H-M   'P 1'
#
loop_
_entity.id
_entity.type
_entity.pdbx_description
1 polymer ?
#
loop_
_entity_poly.entity_id
_entity_poly.type
_entity_poly.pdbx_seq_one_letter_code
_entity_poly.pdbx_strand_id
1 'polypeptide(L)'
;MEKEAEKRIAKAEIDAKKEAAEMQKDLRDKVAKAEKDAEERAAAAEEKAEEAEEAVRKAEEARREAERKQAEAEIEARREEDERLEREAREKRLEEEERARIEAAEAAEEERKAEEEAAELRAMLRKKAEERKAEEEERKAEEEAAKRAAEEEAARIEREAQERAEQLQREAQERAAMVEREAARKAAEVEREAEIKAMEAKEKLRKRAIERKRQMDQEEKENQVARDQAAERFAVMEQELEERKSKLDELDAETKKKETALLRVAEKSKDIDFGILGFATADQKDQLQEIKGVGPFIEEKLNALGIYTFAQISRMNSDLEDNINEAIEFFPGRIKRDEWAKQARALVSHEDTDDSSSVNPDSETIAQNDLIEQAREELRRKEEEEEKRREIERRKEKAAELLSRITSETVTEREQEDDPGIDFAVIGFGSEDDRDNLQQIDGIGRFVEKKLNDIGIYKISQIASMTEQISEEVNQAIGLGPGRIDRDEWVLQAKRLIR
;
A
#
# COMPACT_ATOMS: atom_id res chain seq x y z
N MET A 1 -199.69 125.55 47.44
CA MET A 1 -198.21 125.57 47.47
C MET A 1 -197.57 124.23 47.86
N GLU A 2 -198.32 123.15 48.16
CA GLU A 2 -197.68 121.88 48.59
C GLU A 2 -197.78 120.73 47.58
N LYS A 3 -198.78 120.71 46.69
CA LYS A 3 -199.01 119.59 45.74
C LYS A 3 -198.21 119.62 44.42
N GLU A 4 -197.47 120.69 44.12
CA GLU A 4 -196.67 120.78 42.89
C GLU A 4 -195.19 120.44 43.07
N ALA A 5 -194.67 120.46 44.31
CA ALA A 5 -193.28 120.09 44.60
C ALA A 5 -193.04 118.57 44.54
N GLU A 6 -194.00 117.76 45.01
CA GLU A 6 -193.87 116.30 45.07
C GLU A 6 -193.86 115.64 43.68
N LYS A 7 -194.57 116.21 42.69
CA LYS A 7 -194.57 115.66 41.32
C LYS A 7 -193.25 115.81 40.57
N ARG A 8 -192.40 116.77 40.95
CA ARG A 8 -191.10 116.98 40.29
C ARG A 8 -190.01 116.05 40.79
N ILE A 9 -190.07 115.67 42.08
CA ILE A 9 -189.10 114.77 42.69
C ILE A 9 -189.29 113.34 42.17
N ALA A 10 -190.54 112.86 42.04
CA ALA A 10 -190.82 111.53 41.52
C ALA A 10 -190.41 111.33 40.04
N LYS A 11 -190.39 112.39 39.22
CA LYS A 11 -189.98 112.29 37.82
C LYS A 11 -188.46 112.15 37.66
N ALA A 12 -187.68 112.86 38.46
CA ALA A 12 -186.22 112.81 38.39
C ALA A 12 -185.64 111.45 38.81
N GLU A 13 -186.30 110.76 39.74
CA GLU A 13 -185.83 109.46 40.26
C GLU A 13 -186.00 108.31 39.26
N ILE A 14 -187.02 108.39 38.38
CA ILE A 14 -187.25 107.38 37.33
C ILE A 14 -186.23 107.52 36.19
N ASP A 15 -185.91 108.75 35.80
CA ASP A 15 -184.95 109.01 34.71
C ASP A 15 -183.53 108.55 35.11
N ALA A 16 -183.12 108.78 36.37
CA ALA A 16 -181.83 108.32 36.88
C ALA A 16 -181.70 106.77 36.92
N LYS A 17 -182.78 106.06 37.26
CA LYS A 17 -182.78 104.59 37.23
C LYS A 17 -182.68 104.02 35.82
N LYS A 18 -183.19 104.75 34.82
CA LYS A 18 -183.16 104.31 33.42
C LYS A 18 -181.76 104.44 32.83
N GLU A 19 -181.07 105.56 33.09
CA GLU A 19 -179.67 105.74 32.67
C GLU A 19 -178.72 104.74 33.33
N ALA A 20 -178.91 104.45 34.62
CA ALA A 20 -178.09 103.46 35.32
C ALA A 20 -178.24 102.04 34.75
N ALA A 21 -179.45 101.67 34.35
CA ALA A 21 -179.71 100.37 33.73
C ALA A 21 -179.12 100.28 32.31
N GLU A 22 -179.15 101.37 31.55
CA GLU A 22 -178.56 101.43 30.20
C GLU A 22 -177.02 101.32 30.27
N MET A 23 -176.40 102.02 31.21
CA MET A 23 -174.94 101.96 31.42
C MET A 23 -174.48 100.57 31.89
N GLN A 24 -175.27 99.87 32.73
CA GLN A 24 -174.96 98.48 33.11
C GLN A 24 -175.03 97.50 31.94
N LYS A 25 -175.96 97.70 31.00
CA LYS A 25 -176.07 96.85 29.82
C LYS A 25 -174.85 97.02 28.90
N ASP A 26 -174.46 98.27 28.65
CA ASP A 26 -173.33 98.61 27.77
C ASP A 26 -171.99 98.06 28.29
N LEU A 27 -171.80 98.05 29.61
CA LEU A 27 -170.62 97.44 30.24
C LEU A 27 -170.58 95.92 30.08
N ARG A 28 -171.72 95.23 30.21
CA ARG A 28 -171.78 93.78 29.99
C ARG A 28 -171.44 93.41 28.55
N ASP A 29 -171.99 94.14 27.58
CA ASP A 29 -171.75 93.86 26.17
C ASP A 29 -170.27 94.05 25.78
N LYS A 30 -169.60 95.06 26.37
CA LYS A 30 -168.15 95.26 26.17
C LYS A 30 -167.29 94.18 26.80
N VAL A 31 -167.63 93.70 28.00
CA VAL A 31 -166.91 92.60 28.66
C VAL A 31 -167.07 91.31 27.86
N ALA A 32 -168.28 90.97 27.44
CA ALA A 32 -168.54 89.77 26.63
C ALA A 32 -167.78 89.81 25.28
N LYS A 33 -167.67 90.98 24.66
CA LYS A 33 -166.86 91.14 23.43
C LYS A 33 -165.37 90.92 23.69
N ALA A 34 -164.83 91.46 24.78
CA ALA A 34 -163.42 91.30 25.13
C ALA A 34 -163.06 89.86 25.50
N GLU A 35 -163.96 89.14 26.19
CA GLU A 35 -163.79 87.71 26.49
C GLU A 35 -163.74 86.87 25.22
N LYS A 36 -164.66 87.11 24.27
CA LYS A 36 -164.67 86.38 23.00
C LYS A 36 -163.41 86.64 22.16
N ASP A 37 -162.98 87.89 22.06
CA ASP A 37 -161.74 88.25 21.33
C ASP A 37 -160.48 87.63 21.98
N ALA A 38 -160.48 87.45 23.32
CA ALA A 38 -159.38 86.79 24.03
C ALA A 38 -159.38 85.27 23.80
N GLU A 39 -160.56 84.64 23.78
CA GLU A 39 -160.73 83.22 23.51
C GLU A 39 -160.32 82.86 22.06
N GLU A 40 -160.72 83.66 21.08
CA GLU A 40 -160.30 83.47 19.68
C GLU A 40 -158.78 83.62 19.51
N ARG A 41 -158.13 84.53 20.24
CA ARG A 41 -156.66 84.68 20.22
C ARG A 41 -155.93 83.53 20.91
N ALA A 42 -156.49 82.98 21.98
CA ALA A 42 -155.91 81.82 22.67
C ALA A 42 -155.95 80.59 21.77
N ALA A 43 -157.09 80.30 21.12
CA ALA A 43 -157.23 79.19 20.18
C ALA A 43 -156.26 79.30 18.98
N ALA A 44 -156.10 80.49 18.40
CA ALA A 44 -155.16 80.72 17.29
C ALA A 44 -153.68 80.58 17.70
N ALA A 45 -153.35 80.78 18.98
CA ALA A 45 -152.00 80.56 19.50
C ALA A 45 -151.71 79.07 19.73
N GLU A 46 -152.72 78.31 20.16
CA GLU A 46 -152.63 76.87 20.38
C GLU A 46 -152.42 76.11 19.06
N GLU A 47 -153.19 76.43 18.00
CA GLU A 47 -153.02 75.82 16.67
C GLU A 47 -151.61 76.05 16.10
N LYS A 48 -151.06 77.26 16.26
CA LYS A 48 -149.68 77.56 15.82
C LYS A 48 -148.61 76.85 16.64
N ALA A 49 -148.87 76.56 17.91
CA ALA A 49 -147.95 75.80 18.74
C ALA A 49 -147.91 74.32 18.29
N GLU A 50 -149.07 73.72 18.00
CA GLU A 50 -149.14 72.36 17.46
C GLU A 50 -148.48 72.23 16.08
N GLU A 51 -148.71 73.18 15.16
CA GLU A 51 -148.02 73.18 13.85
C GLU A 51 -146.49 73.29 14.00
N ALA A 52 -146.01 74.07 14.95
CA ALA A 52 -144.58 74.20 15.23
C ALA A 52 -143.98 72.91 15.81
N GLU A 53 -144.69 72.23 16.72
CA GLU A 53 -144.26 70.93 17.26
C GLU A 53 -144.23 69.84 16.19
N GLU A 54 -145.21 69.79 15.28
CA GLU A 54 -145.21 68.82 14.17
C GLU A 54 -144.05 69.06 13.20
N ALA A 55 -143.74 70.34 12.89
CA ALA A 55 -142.60 70.70 12.05
C ALA A 55 -141.26 70.29 12.67
N VAL A 56 -141.10 70.47 13.99
CA VAL A 56 -139.91 70.01 14.73
C VAL A 56 -139.79 68.49 14.68
N ARG A 57 -140.88 67.74 14.89
CA ARG A 57 -140.87 66.28 14.82
C ARG A 57 -140.45 65.77 13.44
N LYS A 58 -141.00 66.36 12.36
CA LYS A 58 -140.63 66.02 10.98
C LYS A 58 -139.16 66.34 10.68
N ALA A 59 -138.64 67.46 11.19
CA ALA A 59 -137.23 67.81 11.04
C ALA A 59 -136.30 66.84 11.80
N GLU A 60 -136.70 66.39 12.99
CA GLU A 60 -135.94 65.42 13.77
C GLU A 60 -135.93 64.03 13.12
N GLU A 61 -137.07 63.58 12.57
CA GLU A 61 -137.16 62.32 11.81
C GLU A 61 -136.29 62.35 10.56
N ALA A 62 -136.35 63.44 9.77
CA ALA A 62 -135.50 63.61 8.59
C ALA A 62 -134.01 63.63 8.96
N ARG A 63 -133.65 64.25 10.09
CA ARG A 63 -132.27 64.27 10.60
C ARG A 63 -131.81 62.87 11.01
N ARG A 64 -132.63 62.10 11.72
CA ARG A 64 -132.31 60.70 12.09
C ARG A 64 -132.14 59.80 10.87
N GLU A 65 -132.97 59.99 9.84
CA GLU A 65 -132.85 59.22 8.60
C GLU A 65 -131.55 59.56 7.86
N ALA A 66 -131.17 60.85 7.80
CA ALA A 66 -129.90 61.29 7.22
C ALA A 66 -128.70 60.74 7.99
N GLU A 67 -128.73 60.79 9.33
CA GLU A 67 -127.69 60.22 10.20
C GLU A 67 -127.56 58.71 10.00
N ARG A 68 -128.67 57.97 9.85
CA ARG A 68 -128.63 56.52 9.57
C ARG A 68 -128.02 56.21 8.21
N LYS A 69 -128.40 56.94 7.15
CA LYS A 69 -127.82 56.77 5.81
C LYS A 69 -126.33 57.10 5.78
N GLN A 70 -125.92 58.13 6.52
CA GLN A 70 -124.50 58.48 6.64
C GLN A 70 -123.71 57.40 7.39
N ALA A 71 -124.27 56.84 8.47
CA ALA A 71 -123.66 55.72 9.19
C ALA A 71 -123.58 54.44 8.34
N GLU A 72 -124.64 54.11 7.59
CA GLU A 72 -124.64 52.97 6.67
C GLU A 72 -123.57 53.14 5.57
N ALA A 73 -123.45 54.33 4.97
CA ALA A 73 -122.43 54.63 3.98
C ALA A 73 -120.99 54.61 4.56
N GLU A 74 -120.78 55.05 5.81
CA GLU A 74 -119.47 54.96 6.46
C GLU A 74 -119.06 53.51 6.73
N ILE A 75 -120.00 52.66 7.15
CA ILE A 75 -119.74 51.23 7.37
C ILE A 75 -119.40 50.53 6.06
N GLU A 76 -120.14 50.82 4.99
CA GLU A 76 -119.88 50.26 3.66
C GLU A 76 -118.51 50.70 3.12
N ALA A 77 -118.17 51.99 3.24
CA ALA A 77 -116.86 52.50 2.83
C ALA A 77 -115.70 51.87 3.63
N ARG A 78 -115.85 51.68 4.94
CA ARG A 78 -114.84 50.98 5.77
C ARG A 78 -114.67 49.53 5.34
N ARG A 79 -115.77 48.84 5.04
CA ARG A 79 -115.72 47.45 4.57
C ARG A 79 -115.00 47.33 3.24
N GLU A 80 -115.29 48.21 2.28
CA GLU A 80 -114.60 48.23 0.99
C GLU A 80 -113.11 48.55 1.14
N GLU A 81 -112.76 49.45 2.07
CA GLU A 81 -111.36 49.78 2.38
C GLU A 81 -110.63 48.59 3.02
N ASP A 82 -111.24 47.90 3.99
CA ASP A 82 -110.69 46.70 4.61
C ASP A 82 -110.51 45.57 3.60
N GLU A 83 -111.50 45.33 2.72
CA GLU A 83 -111.41 44.33 1.65
C GLU A 83 -110.30 44.66 0.64
N ARG A 84 -110.06 45.96 0.34
CA ARG A 84 -108.93 46.39 -0.50
C ARG A 84 -107.59 46.14 0.19
N LEU A 85 -107.46 46.52 1.47
CA LEU A 85 -106.24 46.30 2.25
C LEU A 85 -105.92 44.81 2.40
N GLU A 86 -106.92 43.95 2.57
CA GLU A 86 -106.73 42.50 2.64
C GLU A 86 -106.25 41.94 1.30
N ARG A 87 -106.79 42.42 0.16
CA ARG A 87 -106.29 42.03 -1.17
C ARG A 87 -104.86 42.48 -1.41
N GLU A 88 -104.52 43.74 -1.09
CA GLU A 88 -103.16 44.25 -1.21
C GLU A 88 -102.19 43.50 -0.29
N ALA A 89 -102.59 43.16 0.93
CA ALA A 89 -101.77 42.36 1.85
C ALA A 89 -101.58 40.93 1.34
N ARG A 90 -102.60 40.32 0.74
CA ARG A 90 -102.52 38.99 0.14
C ARG A 90 -101.60 38.99 -1.09
N GLU A 91 -101.70 40.00 -1.94
CA GLU A 91 -100.85 40.16 -3.12
C GLU A 91 -99.39 40.33 -2.70
N LYS A 92 -99.09 41.22 -1.74
CA LYS A 92 -97.73 41.37 -1.19
C LYS A 92 -97.18 40.09 -0.58
N ARG A 93 -98.00 39.31 0.14
CA ARG A 93 -97.57 38.01 0.68
C ARG A 93 -97.21 37.01 -0.41
N LEU A 94 -97.99 36.98 -1.50
CA LEU A 94 -97.70 36.10 -2.63
C LEU A 94 -96.42 36.55 -3.37
N GLU A 95 -96.23 37.85 -3.55
CA GLU A 95 -94.99 38.40 -4.12
C GLU A 95 -93.76 38.12 -3.23
N GLU A 96 -93.88 38.25 -1.91
CA GLU A 96 -92.83 37.91 -0.96
C GLU A 96 -92.54 36.40 -0.95
N GLU A 97 -93.57 35.55 -1.01
CA GLU A 97 -93.41 34.09 -1.09
C GLU A 97 -92.75 33.67 -2.40
N GLU A 98 -93.13 34.29 -3.52
CA GLU A 98 -92.52 34.04 -4.83
C GLU A 98 -91.06 34.50 -4.86
N ARG A 99 -90.75 35.69 -4.32
CA ARG A 99 -89.36 36.17 -4.16
C ARG A 99 -88.54 35.25 -3.28
N ALA A 100 -89.05 34.85 -2.13
CA ALA A 100 -88.36 33.93 -1.23
C ALA A 100 -88.13 32.55 -1.89
N ARG A 101 -89.07 32.09 -2.73
CA ARG A 101 -88.90 30.85 -3.50
C ARG A 101 -87.81 30.98 -4.58
N ILE A 102 -87.75 32.12 -5.28
CA ILE A 102 -86.71 32.39 -6.27
C ILE A 102 -85.34 32.49 -5.59
N GLU A 103 -85.23 33.28 -4.52
CA GLU A 103 -83.99 33.42 -3.75
C GLU A 103 -83.53 32.07 -3.17
N ALA A 104 -84.45 31.24 -2.67
CA ALA A 104 -84.12 29.89 -2.19
C ALA A 104 -83.68 28.95 -3.33
N ALA A 105 -84.29 29.07 -4.52
CA ALA A 105 -83.89 28.30 -5.68
C ALA A 105 -82.52 28.71 -6.22
N GLU A 106 -82.24 30.02 -6.28
CA GLU A 106 -80.93 30.56 -6.66
C GLU A 106 -79.84 30.16 -5.66
N ALA A 107 -80.12 30.26 -4.35
CA ALA A 107 -79.18 29.81 -3.32
C ALA A 107 -78.88 28.31 -3.40
N ALA A 108 -79.89 27.47 -3.66
CA ALA A 108 -79.71 26.03 -3.85
C ALA A 108 -78.95 25.70 -5.15
N GLU A 109 -79.12 26.48 -6.22
CA GLU A 109 -78.34 26.31 -7.45
C GLU A 109 -76.87 26.68 -7.24
N GLU A 110 -76.59 27.78 -6.55
CA GLU A 110 -75.22 28.20 -6.23
C GLU A 110 -74.53 27.23 -5.27
N GLU A 111 -75.25 26.67 -4.28
CA GLU A 111 -74.72 25.61 -3.41
C GLU A 111 -74.36 24.35 -4.21
N ARG A 112 -75.20 23.95 -5.17
CA ARG A 112 -74.92 22.81 -6.06
C ARG A 112 -73.71 23.06 -6.95
N LYS A 113 -73.56 24.26 -7.53
CA LYS A 113 -72.38 24.63 -8.31
C LYS A 113 -71.11 24.61 -7.46
N ALA A 114 -71.17 25.17 -6.25
CA ALA A 114 -70.04 25.15 -5.32
C ALA A 114 -69.66 23.72 -4.88
N GLU A 115 -70.65 22.84 -4.67
CA GLU A 115 -70.42 21.44 -4.37
C GLU A 115 -69.80 20.68 -5.55
N GLU A 116 -70.27 20.94 -6.78
CA GLU A 116 -69.73 20.38 -8.01
C GLU A 116 -68.27 20.84 -8.24
N GLU A 117 -67.98 22.13 -8.14
CA GLU A 117 -66.62 22.67 -8.22
C GLU A 117 -65.70 22.11 -7.11
N ALA A 118 -66.21 21.97 -5.88
CA ALA A 118 -65.46 21.35 -4.79
C ALA A 118 -65.20 19.85 -5.04
N ALA A 119 -66.15 19.14 -5.64
CA ALA A 119 -65.99 17.74 -6.03
C ALA A 119 -64.96 17.59 -7.16
N GLU A 120 -64.97 18.47 -8.16
CA GLU A 120 -63.98 18.51 -9.24
C GLU A 120 -62.57 18.81 -8.70
N LEU A 121 -62.43 19.79 -7.80
CA LEU A 121 -61.15 20.09 -7.17
C LEU A 121 -60.62 18.90 -6.36
N ARG A 122 -61.49 18.23 -5.59
CA ARG A 122 -61.13 17.01 -4.84
C ARG A 122 -60.72 15.87 -5.77
N ALA A 123 -61.42 15.68 -6.89
CA ALA A 123 -61.07 14.68 -7.89
C ALA A 123 -59.71 14.98 -8.54
N MET A 124 -59.45 16.23 -8.88
CA MET A 124 -58.16 16.67 -9.44
C MET A 124 -57.01 16.48 -8.44
N LEU A 125 -57.21 16.86 -7.17
CA LEU A 125 -56.23 16.65 -6.12
C LEU A 125 -55.94 15.18 -5.86
N ARG A 126 -56.97 14.32 -5.90
CA ARG A 126 -56.80 12.87 -5.79
C ARG A 126 -56.01 12.31 -6.97
N LYS A 127 -56.36 12.69 -8.20
CA LYS A 127 -55.64 12.26 -9.41
C LYS A 127 -54.18 12.69 -9.35
N LYS A 128 -53.90 13.94 -8.97
CA LYS A 128 -52.53 14.46 -8.81
C LYS A 128 -51.76 13.76 -7.68
N ALA A 129 -52.44 13.35 -6.61
CA ALA A 129 -51.84 12.58 -5.53
C ALA A 129 -51.54 11.13 -5.97
N GLU A 130 -52.41 10.51 -6.77
CA GLU A 130 -52.19 9.19 -7.37
C GLU A 130 -51.05 9.23 -8.40
N GLU A 131 -50.98 10.27 -9.25
CA GLU A 131 -49.86 10.50 -10.19
C GLU A 131 -48.54 10.69 -9.46
N ARG A 132 -48.47 11.53 -8.42
CA ARG A 132 -47.26 11.69 -7.61
C ARG A 132 -46.81 10.41 -6.92
N LYS A 133 -47.76 9.58 -6.45
CA LYS A 133 -47.44 8.27 -5.87
C LYS A 133 -46.89 7.33 -6.93
N ALA A 134 -47.48 7.29 -8.11
CA ALA A 134 -47.01 6.49 -9.23
C ALA A 134 -45.60 6.93 -9.68
N GLU A 135 -45.36 8.24 -9.84
CA GLU A 135 -44.04 8.80 -10.16
C GLU A 135 -43.00 8.49 -9.06
N GLU A 136 -43.38 8.54 -7.78
CA GLU A 136 -42.48 8.21 -6.67
C GLU A 136 -42.17 6.71 -6.62
N GLU A 137 -43.15 5.84 -6.90
CA GLU A 137 -42.96 4.39 -6.99
C GLU A 137 -42.10 4.01 -8.20
N GLU A 138 -42.32 4.65 -9.36
CA GLU A 138 -41.50 4.46 -10.57
C GLU A 138 -40.06 4.92 -10.32
N ARG A 139 -39.86 6.10 -9.73
CA ARG A 139 -38.51 6.58 -9.38
C ARG A 139 -37.81 5.66 -8.38
N LYS A 140 -38.53 5.10 -7.40
CA LYS A 140 -37.98 4.10 -6.46
C LYS A 140 -37.60 2.81 -7.19
N ALA A 141 -38.44 2.34 -8.11
CA ALA A 141 -38.15 1.16 -8.92
C ALA A 141 -36.94 1.37 -9.84
N GLU A 142 -36.82 2.54 -10.47
CA GLU A 142 -35.67 2.94 -11.28
C GLU A 142 -34.39 3.06 -10.45
N GLU A 143 -34.46 3.67 -9.26
CA GLU A 143 -33.32 3.78 -8.35
C GLU A 143 -32.87 2.39 -7.85
N GLU A 144 -33.81 1.50 -7.51
CA GLU A 144 -33.50 0.14 -7.12
C GLU A 144 -32.92 -0.68 -8.28
N ALA A 145 -33.46 -0.52 -9.49
CA ALA A 145 -32.91 -1.16 -10.69
C ALA A 145 -31.51 -0.65 -11.03
N ALA A 146 -31.26 0.66 -10.92
CA ALA A 146 -29.96 1.28 -11.13
C ALA A 146 -28.94 0.80 -10.08
N LYS A 147 -29.36 0.69 -8.80
CA LYS A 147 -28.51 0.15 -7.73
C LYS A 147 -28.15 -1.31 -7.97
N ARG A 148 -29.13 -2.15 -8.36
CA ARG A 148 -28.87 -3.56 -8.70
C ARG A 148 -27.93 -3.69 -9.90
N ALA A 149 -28.11 -2.88 -10.94
CA ALA A 149 -27.22 -2.86 -12.09
C ALA A 149 -25.79 -2.43 -11.73
N ALA A 150 -25.64 -1.41 -10.87
CA ALA A 150 -24.35 -0.97 -10.37
C ALA A 150 -23.66 -2.02 -9.48
N GLU A 151 -24.41 -2.71 -8.62
CA GLU A 151 -23.90 -3.82 -7.81
C GLU A 151 -23.45 -5.00 -8.67
N GLU A 152 -24.21 -5.35 -9.71
CA GLU A 152 -23.85 -6.42 -10.65
C GLU A 152 -22.60 -6.06 -11.48
N GLU A 153 -22.49 -4.81 -11.93
CA GLU A 153 -21.31 -4.31 -12.63
C GLU A 153 -20.07 -4.28 -11.72
N ALA A 154 -20.21 -3.81 -10.47
CA ALA A 154 -19.14 -3.85 -9.48
C ALA A 154 -18.69 -5.29 -9.20
N ALA A 155 -19.64 -6.23 -9.04
CA ALA A 155 -19.33 -7.64 -8.83
C ALA A 155 -18.63 -8.27 -10.05
N ARG A 156 -18.98 -7.85 -11.28
CA ARG A 156 -18.30 -8.29 -12.50
C ARG A 156 -16.86 -7.77 -12.55
N ILE A 157 -16.64 -6.51 -12.23
CA ILE A 157 -15.30 -5.90 -12.17
C ILE A 157 -14.46 -6.58 -11.10
N GLU A 158 -15.02 -6.87 -9.94
CA GLU A 158 -14.33 -7.57 -8.87
C GLU A 158 -13.93 -8.99 -9.29
N ARG A 159 -14.83 -9.75 -9.90
CA ARG A 159 -14.50 -11.09 -10.45
C ARG A 159 -13.42 -11.02 -11.51
N GLU A 160 -13.51 -10.08 -12.45
CA GLU A 160 -12.49 -9.91 -13.48
C GLU A 160 -11.13 -9.53 -12.89
N ALA A 161 -11.12 -8.68 -11.84
CA ALA A 161 -9.91 -8.35 -11.11
C ALA A 161 -9.33 -9.55 -10.36
N GLN A 162 -10.17 -10.36 -9.72
CA GLN A 162 -9.77 -11.61 -9.05
C GLN A 162 -9.20 -12.62 -10.05
N GLU A 163 -9.87 -12.86 -11.18
CA GLU A 163 -9.40 -13.76 -12.24
C GLU A 163 -8.05 -13.29 -12.82
N ARG A 164 -7.89 -11.98 -13.07
CA ARG A 164 -6.60 -11.42 -13.52
C ARG A 164 -5.51 -11.57 -12.46
N ALA A 165 -5.84 -11.36 -11.18
CA ALA A 165 -4.89 -11.54 -10.10
C ALA A 165 -4.46 -13.02 -9.97
N GLU A 166 -5.39 -13.97 -10.05
CA GLU A 166 -5.09 -15.39 -10.09
C GLU A 166 -4.24 -15.77 -11.31
N GLN A 167 -4.55 -15.21 -12.49
CA GLN A 167 -3.77 -15.46 -13.70
C GLN A 167 -2.34 -14.96 -13.55
N LEU A 168 -2.14 -13.75 -13.03
CA LEU A 168 -0.81 -13.20 -12.77
C LEU A 168 -0.06 -14.01 -11.71
N GLN A 169 -0.74 -14.51 -10.68
CA GLN A 169 -0.13 -15.40 -9.70
C GLN A 169 0.29 -16.74 -10.32
N ARG A 170 -0.55 -17.36 -11.14
CA ARG A 170 -0.20 -18.59 -11.86
C ARG A 170 0.97 -18.38 -12.80
N GLU A 171 0.97 -17.30 -13.58
CA GLU A 171 2.08 -16.97 -14.47
C GLU A 171 3.37 -16.70 -13.69
N ALA A 172 3.30 -16.02 -12.54
CA ALA A 172 4.45 -15.82 -11.67
C ALA A 172 4.97 -17.14 -11.08
N GLN A 173 4.08 -18.03 -10.65
CA GLN A 173 4.44 -19.37 -10.15
C GLN A 173 5.06 -20.24 -11.25
N GLU A 174 4.52 -20.22 -12.46
CA GLU A 174 5.08 -20.96 -13.60
C GLU A 174 6.45 -20.41 -14.01
N ARG A 175 6.62 -19.09 -14.03
CA ARG A 175 7.92 -18.44 -14.28
C ARG A 175 8.92 -18.79 -13.18
N ALA A 176 8.53 -18.76 -11.91
CA ALA A 176 9.38 -19.15 -10.79
C ALA A 176 9.79 -20.63 -10.90
N ALA A 177 8.84 -21.53 -11.19
CA ALA A 177 9.11 -22.95 -11.40
C ALA A 177 10.01 -23.21 -12.61
N MET A 178 9.89 -22.42 -13.67
CA MET A 178 10.78 -22.49 -14.84
C MET A 178 12.22 -22.10 -14.47
N VAL A 179 12.39 -20.99 -13.75
CA VAL A 179 13.71 -20.52 -13.26
C VAL A 179 14.34 -21.55 -12.33
N GLU A 180 13.57 -22.11 -11.39
CA GLU A 180 14.03 -23.15 -10.49
C GLU A 180 14.45 -24.42 -11.25
N ARG A 181 13.65 -24.86 -12.23
CA ARG A 181 13.98 -26.02 -13.07
C ARG A 181 15.22 -25.78 -13.93
N GLU A 182 15.41 -24.57 -14.46
CA GLU A 182 16.60 -24.20 -15.21
C GLU A 182 17.85 -24.17 -14.31
N ALA A 183 17.72 -23.59 -13.11
CA ALA A 183 18.78 -23.59 -12.10
C ALA A 183 19.16 -25.01 -11.69
N ALA A 184 18.19 -25.89 -11.44
CA ALA A 184 18.42 -27.29 -11.13
C ALA A 184 19.10 -28.04 -12.29
N ARG A 185 18.71 -27.76 -13.55
CA ARG A 185 19.39 -28.34 -14.73
C ARG A 185 20.84 -27.90 -14.82
N LYS A 186 21.11 -26.60 -14.66
CA LYS A 186 22.47 -26.04 -14.69
C LYS A 186 23.33 -26.60 -13.56
N ALA A 187 22.78 -26.71 -12.34
CA ALA A 187 23.47 -27.33 -11.22
C ALA A 187 23.83 -28.80 -11.51
N ALA A 188 22.88 -29.59 -12.04
CA ALA A 188 23.13 -30.98 -12.42
C ALA A 188 24.13 -31.12 -13.58
N GLU A 189 24.20 -30.15 -14.49
CA GLU A 189 25.21 -30.12 -15.56
C GLU A 189 26.61 -29.88 -15.01
N VAL A 190 26.77 -28.90 -14.11
CA VAL A 190 28.05 -28.63 -13.42
C VAL A 190 28.51 -29.83 -12.60
N GLU A 191 27.58 -30.49 -11.90
CA GLU A 191 27.89 -31.70 -11.12
C GLU A 191 28.37 -32.84 -12.04
N ARG A 192 27.67 -33.09 -13.16
CA ARG A 192 28.11 -34.10 -14.15
C ARG A 192 29.47 -33.77 -14.75
N GLU A 193 29.73 -32.51 -15.07
CA GLU A 193 31.02 -32.09 -15.59
C GLU A 193 32.14 -32.31 -14.56
N ALA A 194 31.87 -32.02 -13.28
CA ALA A 194 32.80 -32.28 -12.19
C ALA A 194 33.06 -33.79 -12.01
N GLU A 195 32.03 -34.64 -12.10
CA GLU A 195 32.18 -36.09 -12.04
C GLU A 195 33.01 -36.64 -13.21
N ILE A 196 32.76 -36.17 -14.43
CA ILE A 196 33.54 -36.56 -15.62
C ILE A 196 35.01 -36.17 -15.42
N LYS A 197 35.30 -34.92 -15.02
CA LYS A 197 36.68 -34.46 -14.74
C LYS A 197 37.33 -35.28 -13.64
N ALA A 198 36.59 -35.66 -12.60
CA ALA A 198 37.09 -36.51 -11.53
C ALA A 198 37.41 -37.94 -12.02
N MET A 199 36.58 -38.51 -12.88
CA MET A 199 36.84 -39.81 -13.51
C MET A 199 38.08 -39.75 -14.42
N GLU A 200 38.20 -38.72 -15.27
CA GLU A 200 39.37 -38.52 -16.12
C GLU A 200 40.66 -38.34 -15.30
N ALA A 201 40.61 -37.59 -14.20
CA ALA A 201 41.74 -37.42 -13.30
C ALA A 201 42.14 -38.76 -12.65
N LYS A 202 41.16 -39.56 -12.19
CA LYS A 202 41.39 -40.91 -11.65
C LYS A 202 42.00 -41.84 -12.71
N GLU A 203 41.52 -41.78 -13.95
CA GLU A 203 42.08 -42.60 -15.04
C GLU A 203 43.51 -42.19 -15.38
N LYS A 204 43.82 -40.89 -15.43
CA LYS A 204 45.20 -40.39 -15.64
C LYS A 204 46.14 -40.85 -14.54
N LEU A 205 45.71 -40.79 -13.27
CA LEU A 205 46.49 -41.32 -12.15
C LEU A 205 46.71 -42.82 -12.26
N ARG A 206 45.68 -43.59 -12.66
CA ARG A 206 45.80 -45.03 -12.89
C ARG A 206 46.78 -45.35 -14.02
N LYS A 207 46.75 -44.61 -15.14
CA LYS A 207 47.71 -44.77 -16.25
C LYS A 207 49.14 -44.49 -15.81
N ARG A 208 49.37 -43.37 -15.10
CA ARG A 208 50.69 -43.04 -14.53
C ARG A 208 51.20 -44.08 -13.54
N ALA A 209 50.31 -44.65 -12.71
CA ALA A 209 50.67 -45.71 -11.79
C ALA A 209 51.07 -47.01 -12.51
N ILE A 210 50.36 -47.38 -13.58
CA ILE A 210 50.69 -48.54 -14.41
C ILE A 210 52.03 -48.33 -15.13
N GLU A 211 52.26 -47.14 -15.67
CA GLU A 211 53.50 -46.80 -16.36
C GLU A 211 54.71 -46.79 -15.41
N ARG A 212 54.56 -46.18 -14.23
CA ARG A 212 55.58 -46.23 -13.17
C ARG A 212 55.89 -47.65 -12.72
N LYS A 213 54.86 -48.50 -12.60
CA LYS A 213 55.07 -49.92 -12.28
C LYS A 213 55.85 -50.64 -13.38
N ARG A 214 55.52 -50.41 -14.65
CA ARG A 214 56.28 -50.97 -15.77
C ARG A 214 57.73 -50.51 -15.80
N GLN A 215 57.99 -49.24 -15.46
CA GLN A 215 59.36 -48.71 -15.35
C GLN A 215 60.13 -49.40 -14.23
N MET A 216 59.52 -49.54 -13.04
CA MET A 216 60.16 -50.27 -11.93
C MET A 216 60.42 -51.74 -12.29
N ASP A 217 59.46 -52.43 -12.91
CA ASP A 217 59.61 -53.82 -13.34
C ASP A 217 60.71 -53.98 -14.41
N GLN A 218 60.94 -52.94 -15.23
CA GLN A 218 62.00 -52.92 -16.24
C GLN A 218 63.37 -52.65 -15.61
N GLU A 219 63.45 -51.66 -14.73
CA GLU A 219 64.66 -51.34 -13.96
C GLU A 219 65.10 -52.51 -13.08
N GLU A 220 64.16 -53.24 -12.47
CA GLU A 220 64.46 -54.45 -11.70
C GLU A 220 65.04 -55.57 -12.58
N LYS A 221 64.53 -55.74 -13.81
CA LYS A 221 65.08 -56.70 -14.78
C LYS A 221 66.49 -56.31 -15.22
N GLU A 222 66.72 -55.03 -15.49
CA GLU A 222 68.06 -54.53 -15.88
C GLU A 222 69.06 -54.70 -14.73
N ASN A 223 68.64 -54.40 -13.50
CA ASN A 223 69.44 -54.64 -12.30
C ASN A 223 69.71 -56.13 -12.07
N GLN A 224 68.74 -57.01 -12.37
CA GLN A 224 68.95 -58.45 -12.27
C GLN A 224 69.95 -58.96 -13.32
N VAL A 225 69.84 -58.51 -14.57
CA VAL A 225 70.81 -58.84 -15.63
C VAL A 225 72.21 -58.36 -15.25
N ALA A 226 72.35 -57.16 -14.69
CA ALA A 226 73.64 -56.66 -14.21
C ALA A 226 74.23 -57.53 -13.08
N ARG A 227 73.39 -58.02 -12.16
CA ARG A 227 73.81 -58.94 -11.09
C ARG A 227 74.23 -60.30 -11.63
N ASP A 228 73.47 -60.87 -12.57
CA ASP A 228 73.76 -62.17 -13.17
C ASP A 228 75.08 -62.10 -13.97
N GLN A 229 75.30 -61.01 -14.73
CA GLN A 229 76.55 -60.75 -15.43
C GLN A 229 77.73 -60.57 -14.47
N ALA A 230 77.55 -59.90 -13.33
CA ALA A 230 78.59 -59.79 -12.32
C ALA A 230 78.94 -61.16 -11.71
N ALA A 231 77.94 -61.99 -11.40
CA ALA A 231 78.15 -63.33 -10.84
C ALA A 231 78.87 -64.27 -11.81
N GLU A 232 78.50 -64.27 -13.09
CA GLU A 232 79.18 -65.05 -14.14
C GLU A 232 80.66 -64.64 -14.26
N ARG A 233 80.94 -63.33 -14.22
CA ARG A 233 82.31 -62.80 -14.29
C ARG A 233 83.16 -63.20 -13.09
N PHE A 234 82.60 -63.19 -11.88
CA PHE A 234 83.30 -63.70 -10.70
C PHE A 234 83.61 -65.20 -10.81
N ALA A 235 82.71 -66.00 -11.37
CA ALA A 235 82.93 -67.43 -11.58
C ALA A 235 84.09 -67.71 -12.57
N VAL A 236 84.19 -66.94 -13.66
CA VAL A 236 85.30 -67.04 -14.62
C VAL A 236 86.64 -66.69 -13.94
N MET A 237 86.67 -65.61 -13.17
CA MET A 237 87.89 -65.19 -12.45
C MET A 237 88.35 -66.26 -11.44
N GLU A 238 87.42 -66.94 -10.75
CA GLU A 238 87.76 -68.02 -9.82
C GLU A 238 88.32 -69.25 -10.54
N GLN A 239 87.82 -69.60 -11.72
CA GLN A 239 88.37 -70.67 -12.56
C GLN A 239 89.79 -70.35 -13.05
N GLU A 240 90.03 -69.13 -13.53
CA GLU A 240 91.37 -68.70 -13.95
C GLU A 240 92.38 -68.75 -12.79
N LEU A 241 91.94 -68.40 -11.58
CA LEU A 241 92.79 -68.48 -10.40
C LEU A 241 93.19 -69.90 -10.05
N GLU A 242 92.25 -70.85 -10.13
CA GLU A 242 92.52 -72.25 -9.86
C GLU A 242 93.46 -72.85 -10.92
N GLU A 243 93.28 -72.49 -12.19
CA GLU A 243 94.21 -72.89 -13.24
C GLU A 243 95.62 -72.36 -13.01
N ARG A 244 95.77 -71.08 -12.63
CA ARG A 244 97.07 -70.47 -12.30
C ARG A 244 97.72 -71.13 -11.09
N LYS A 245 96.93 -71.47 -10.06
CA LYS A 245 97.41 -72.24 -8.90
C LYS A 245 97.93 -73.63 -9.29
N SER A 246 97.23 -74.34 -10.18
CA SER A 246 97.66 -75.68 -10.61
C SER A 246 98.99 -75.67 -11.38
N LYS A 247 99.24 -74.63 -12.20
CA LYS A 247 100.47 -74.48 -13.00
C LYS A 247 101.66 -73.94 -12.21
N LEU A 248 101.44 -73.51 -10.96
CA LEU A 248 102.46 -72.88 -10.12
C LEU A 248 103.67 -73.77 -9.83
N ASP A 249 103.47 -75.08 -9.73
CA ASP A 249 104.53 -76.04 -9.40
C ASP A 249 105.43 -76.40 -10.59
N GLU A 250 105.04 -76.05 -11.81
CA GLU A 250 105.79 -76.29 -13.04
C GLU A 250 106.76 -75.14 -13.40
N LEU A 251 106.69 -74.02 -12.67
CA LEU A 251 107.48 -72.81 -12.91
C LEU A 251 108.87 -72.86 -12.25
N ASP A 252 109.84 -72.16 -12.83
CA ASP A 252 111.16 -71.98 -12.24
C ASP A 252 111.11 -71.14 -10.94
N ALA A 253 112.18 -71.16 -10.15
CA ALA A 253 112.19 -70.55 -8.82
C ALA A 253 111.99 -69.02 -8.80
N GLU A 254 112.32 -68.31 -9.88
CA GLU A 254 112.11 -66.86 -9.99
C GLU A 254 110.66 -66.56 -10.38
N THR A 255 110.15 -67.25 -11.42
CA THR A 255 108.77 -67.09 -11.89
C THR A 255 107.76 -67.58 -10.85
N LYS A 256 108.07 -68.64 -10.10
CA LYS A 256 107.22 -69.16 -9.01
C LYS A 256 107.05 -68.15 -7.87
N LYS A 257 108.10 -67.41 -7.50
CA LYS A 257 108.01 -66.33 -6.49
C LYS A 257 107.15 -65.16 -6.96
N LYS A 258 107.21 -64.86 -8.26
CA LYS A 258 106.40 -63.82 -8.88
C LYS A 258 104.93 -64.23 -8.94
N GLU A 259 104.64 -65.43 -9.43
CA GLU A 259 103.29 -65.97 -9.56
C GLU A 259 102.61 -66.20 -8.20
N THR A 260 103.34 -66.68 -7.18
CA THR A 260 102.79 -66.76 -5.81
C THR A 260 102.37 -65.41 -5.25
N ALA A 261 103.09 -64.32 -5.56
CA ALA A 261 102.71 -62.98 -5.15
C ALA A 261 101.46 -62.50 -5.91
N LEU A 262 101.35 -62.80 -7.21
CA LEU A 262 100.17 -62.47 -8.02
C LEU A 262 98.93 -63.24 -7.57
N LEU A 263 99.06 -64.52 -7.24
CA LEU A 263 97.96 -65.36 -6.72
C LEU A 263 97.43 -64.84 -5.38
N ARG A 264 98.33 -64.45 -4.46
CA ARG A 264 97.92 -63.87 -3.16
C ARG A 264 97.20 -62.54 -3.35
N VAL A 265 97.67 -61.71 -4.28
CA VAL A 265 97.00 -60.46 -4.62
C VAL A 265 95.63 -60.75 -5.23
N ALA A 266 95.56 -61.68 -6.17
CA ALA A 266 94.32 -62.04 -6.85
C ALA A 266 93.27 -62.68 -5.94
N GLU A 267 93.66 -63.42 -4.90
CA GLU A 267 92.71 -63.92 -3.88
C GLU A 267 92.00 -62.78 -3.14
N LYS A 268 92.66 -61.63 -2.98
CA LYS A 268 92.09 -60.42 -2.37
C LYS A 268 91.16 -59.64 -3.32
N SER A 269 90.99 -60.09 -4.58
CA SER A 269 90.01 -59.47 -5.49
C SER A 269 88.58 -59.58 -4.95
N LYS A 270 88.29 -60.62 -4.16
CA LYS A 270 86.98 -60.85 -3.54
C LYS A 270 86.58 -59.74 -2.56
N ASP A 271 87.55 -59.02 -2.01
CA ASP A 271 87.34 -57.91 -1.07
C ASP A 271 87.17 -56.55 -1.77
N ILE A 272 87.28 -56.50 -3.11
CA ILE A 272 87.16 -55.29 -3.91
C ILE A 272 85.74 -55.16 -4.48
N ASP A 273 85.11 -54.00 -4.28
CA ASP A 273 83.77 -53.72 -4.79
C ASP A 273 83.80 -53.34 -6.29
N PHE A 274 83.71 -54.36 -7.14
CA PHE A 274 83.58 -54.20 -8.59
C PHE A 274 82.21 -53.66 -9.02
N GLY A 275 81.23 -53.54 -8.13
CA GLY A 275 79.97 -52.84 -8.41
C GLY A 275 80.19 -51.35 -8.69
N ILE A 276 81.21 -50.75 -8.08
CA ILE A 276 81.58 -49.34 -8.28
C ILE A 276 82.66 -49.20 -9.36
N LEU A 277 83.68 -50.07 -9.37
CA LEU A 277 84.77 -50.01 -10.36
C LEU A 277 84.32 -50.41 -11.77
N GLY A 278 83.35 -51.32 -11.85
CA GLY A 278 83.01 -52.01 -13.09
C GLY A 278 83.99 -53.15 -13.40
N PHE A 279 83.61 -53.97 -14.38
CA PHE A 279 84.38 -55.14 -14.81
C PHE A 279 84.95 -54.91 -16.20
N ALA A 280 86.17 -55.38 -16.43
CA ALA A 280 86.84 -55.43 -17.72
C ALA A 280 87.54 -56.78 -17.88
N THR A 281 87.78 -57.22 -19.11
CA THR A 281 88.57 -58.44 -19.40
C THR A 281 90.01 -58.08 -19.79
N ALA A 282 90.88 -59.09 -19.80
CA ALA A 282 92.25 -58.93 -20.28
C ALA A 282 92.32 -58.48 -21.75
N ASP A 283 91.29 -58.73 -22.56
CA ASP A 283 91.19 -58.25 -23.95
C ASP A 283 90.91 -56.75 -24.04
N GLN A 284 90.36 -56.15 -22.99
CA GLN A 284 90.05 -54.73 -22.88
C GLN A 284 91.15 -53.99 -22.09
N LYS A 285 92.33 -54.58 -21.97
CA LYS A 285 93.38 -54.08 -21.09
C LYS A 285 94.00 -52.80 -21.66
N ASP A 286 93.94 -51.75 -20.85
CA ASP A 286 94.64 -50.49 -21.09
C ASP A 286 96.09 -50.56 -20.63
N GLN A 287 96.93 -49.66 -21.14
CA GLN A 287 98.33 -49.55 -20.75
C GLN A 287 98.45 -48.82 -19.40
N LEU A 288 98.11 -49.50 -18.29
CA LEU A 288 98.03 -48.88 -16.95
C LEU A 288 99.33 -48.19 -16.48
N GLN A 289 100.47 -48.54 -17.07
CA GLN A 289 101.77 -47.89 -16.83
C GLN A 289 101.82 -46.41 -17.22
N GLU A 290 100.85 -45.92 -18.01
CA GLU A 290 100.73 -44.49 -18.30
C GLU A 290 100.41 -43.67 -17.05
N ILE A 291 99.83 -44.29 -16.02
CA ILE A 291 99.61 -43.66 -14.71
C ILE A 291 100.91 -43.62 -13.93
N LYS A 292 101.33 -42.41 -13.54
CA LYS A 292 102.55 -42.21 -12.75
C LYS A 292 102.43 -42.92 -11.41
N GLY A 293 103.35 -43.84 -11.16
CA GLY A 293 103.39 -44.68 -9.95
C GLY A 293 102.98 -46.14 -10.20
N VAL A 294 102.40 -46.45 -11.36
CA VAL A 294 102.12 -47.82 -11.79
C VAL A 294 103.31 -48.35 -12.60
N GLY A 295 104.15 -49.17 -11.96
CA GLY A 295 105.23 -49.89 -12.64
C GLY A 295 104.76 -51.21 -13.27
N PRO A 296 105.60 -51.88 -14.09
CA PRO A 296 105.22 -53.13 -14.77
C PRO A 296 104.68 -54.22 -13.83
N PHE A 297 105.30 -54.39 -12.66
CA PHE A 297 104.84 -55.37 -11.67
C PHE A 297 103.58 -54.95 -10.91
N ILE A 298 103.35 -53.64 -10.78
CA ILE A 298 102.14 -53.11 -10.14
C ILE A 298 100.94 -53.26 -11.08
N GLU A 299 101.13 -52.99 -12.37
CA GLU A 299 100.15 -53.28 -13.40
C GLU A 299 99.80 -54.78 -13.41
N GLU A 300 100.79 -55.68 -13.36
CA GLU A 300 100.51 -57.12 -13.27
C GLU A 300 99.68 -57.50 -12.03
N LYS A 301 99.94 -56.87 -10.89
CA LYS A 301 99.13 -57.05 -9.67
C LYS A 301 97.71 -56.50 -9.80
N LEU A 302 97.53 -55.34 -10.44
CA LEU A 302 96.21 -54.77 -10.73
C LEU A 302 95.41 -55.67 -11.68
N ASN A 303 96.06 -56.17 -12.73
CA ASN A 303 95.47 -57.14 -13.64
C ASN A 303 95.12 -58.46 -12.92
N ALA A 304 95.93 -58.88 -11.95
CA ALA A 304 95.65 -60.06 -11.13
C ALA A 304 94.43 -59.83 -10.21
N LEU A 305 94.18 -58.59 -9.77
CA LEU A 305 92.94 -58.23 -9.08
C LEU A 305 91.72 -58.16 -10.02
N GLY A 306 91.89 -58.13 -11.33
CA GLY A 306 90.80 -57.91 -12.30
C GLY A 306 90.61 -56.44 -12.71
N ILE A 307 91.61 -55.59 -12.45
CA ILE A 307 91.65 -54.18 -12.85
C ILE A 307 92.54 -54.06 -14.08
N TYR A 308 91.92 -53.84 -15.24
CA TYR A 308 92.59 -53.82 -16.54
C TYR A 308 92.52 -52.46 -17.23
N THR A 309 91.56 -51.60 -16.87
CA THR A 309 91.25 -50.36 -17.61
C THR A 309 91.44 -49.08 -16.80
N PHE A 310 91.71 -47.97 -17.48
CA PHE A 310 91.65 -46.63 -16.91
C PHE A 310 90.23 -46.30 -16.42
N ALA A 311 89.19 -46.81 -17.07
CA ALA A 311 87.80 -46.63 -16.65
C ALA A 311 87.50 -47.22 -15.26
N GLN A 312 88.13 -48.34 -14.90
CA GLN A 312 87.99 -48.91 -13.55
C GLN A 312 88.74 -48.05 -12.52
N ILE A 313 89.98 -47.64 -12.83
CA ILE A 313 90.78 -46.79 -11.93
C ILE A 313 90.15 -45.42 -11.73
N SER A 314 89.53 -44.87 -12.78
CA SER A 314 88.86 -43.56 -12.73
C SER A 314 87.64 -43.56 -11.81
N ARG A 315 86.98 -44.71 -11.58
CA ARG A 315 85.80 -44.84 -10.71
C ARG A 315 86.14 -45.14 -9.26
N MET A 316 87.41 -45.30 -8.91
CA MET A 316 87.83 -45.52 -7.54
C MET A 316 87.37 -44.36 -6.63
N ASN A 317 86.76 -44.71 -5.51
CA ASN A 317 86.48 -43.82 -4.39
C ASN A 317 87.60 -43.97 -3.34
N SER A 318 87.62 -43.08 -2.33
CA SER A 318 88.71 -43.07 -1.34
C SER A 318 88.86 -44.41 -0.61
N ASP A 319 87.76 -45.11 -0.32
CA ASP A 319 87.80 -46.38 0.39
C ASP A 319 88.35 -47.50 -0.51
N LEU A 320 87.95 -47.53 -1.79
CA LEU A 320 88.48 -48.45 -2.79
C LEU A 320 89.96 -48.23 -3.06
N GLU A 321 90.43 -46.98 -3.09
CA GLU A 321 91.86 -46.68 -3.23
C GLU A 321 92.69 -47.29 -2.10
N ASP A 322 92.18 -47.27 -0.86
CA ASP A 322 92.86 -47.89 0.29
C ASP A 322 92.80 -49.41 0.23
N ASN A 323 91.62 -49.99 -0.05
CA ASN A 323 91.42 -51.43 -0.17
C ASN A 323 92.31 -52.02 -1.28
N ILE A 324 92.37 -51.35 -2.44
CA ILE A 324 93.22 -51.79 -3.56
C ILE A 324 94.69 -51.65 -3.19
N ASN A 325 95.09 -50.56 -2.53
CA ASN A 325 96.47 -50.35 -2.09
C ASN A 325 96.94 -51.46 -1.13
N GLU A 326 96.08 -51.90 -0.21
CA GLU A 326 96.33 -53.05 0.67
C GLU A 326 96.34 -54.38 -0.12
N ALA A 327 95.40 -54.56 -1.04
CA ALA A 327 95.27 -55.77 -1.84
C ALA A 327 96.49 -56.03 -2.73
N ILE A 328 97.05 -55.01 -3.39
CA ILE A 328 98.28 -55.13 -4.19
C ILE A 328 99.56 -55.18 -3.34
N GLU A 329 99.47 -55.13 -2.01
CA GLU A 329 100.61 -55.11 -1.09
C GLU A 329 101.62 -54.00 -1.42
N PHE A 330 101.09 -52.82 -1.77
CA PHE A 330 101.90 -51.65 -2.08
C PHE A 330 102.09 -50.78 -0.84
N PHE A 331 103.05 -49.84 -0.89
CA PHE A 331 103.30 -48.98 0.26
C PHE A 331 102.03 -48.22 0.65
N PRO A 332 101.65 -48.20 1.95
CA PRO A 332 100.42 -47.57 2.41
C PRO A 332 100.21 -46.15 1.83
N GLY A 333 99.03 -45.91 1.26
CA GLY A 333 98.58 -44.60 0.79
C GLY A 333 99.21 -44.09 -0.51
N ARG A 334 99.97 -44.92 -1.25
CA ARG A 334 100.60 -44.47 -2.51
C ARG A 334 99.61 -44.24 -3.64
N ILE A 335 98.57 -45.06 -3.76
CA ILE A 335 97.52 -44.89 -4.79
C ILE A 335 96.89 -43.49 -4.68
N LYS A 336 96.55 -43.06 -3.45
CA LYS A 336 95.99 -41.73 -3.14
C LYS A 336 96.99 -40.60 -3.39
N ARG A 337 98.20 -40.76 -2.84
CA ARG A 337 99.25 -39.73 -2.92
C ARG A 337 99.70 -39.48 -4.35
N ASP A 338 99.78 -40.54 -5.14
CA ASP A 338 100.13 -40.49 -6.55
C ASP A 338 98.87 -40.22 -7.42
N GLU A 339 97.71 -39.92 -6.82
CA GLU A 339 96.46 -39.49 -7.47
C GLU A 339 96.00 -40.38 -8.65
N TRP A 340 96.09 -41.70 -8.53
CA TRP A 340 95.82 -42.61 -9.66
C TRP A 340 94.42 -42.43 -10.26
N ALA A 341 93.38 -42.30 -9.44
CA ALA A 341 92.01 -42.12 -9.92
C ALA A 341 91.83 -40.83 -10.73
N LYS A 342 92.56 -39.76 -10.38
CA LYS A 342 92.52 -38.47 -11.10
C LYS A 342 93.27 -38.55 -12.42
N GLN A 343 94.43 -39.23 -12.45
CA GLN A 343 95.18 -39.47 -13.67
C GLN A 343 94.37 -40.35 -14.64
N ALA A 344 93.77 -41.43 -14.15
CA ALA A 344 92.91 -42.30 -14.94
C ALA A 344 91.68 -41.57 -15.49
N ARG A 345 91.03 -40.69 -14.70
CA ARG A 345 89.96 -39.81 -15.20
C ARG A 345 90.43 -38.93 -16.36
N ALA A 346 91.63 -38.36 -16.26
CA ALA A 346 92.18 -37.53 -17.33
C ALA A 346 92.44 -38.35 -18.62
N LEU A 347 92.84 -39.61 -18.50
CA LEU A 347 93.06 -40.50 -19.64
C LEU A 347 91.73 -40.93 -20.29
N VAL A 348 90.73 -41.31 -19.50
CA VAL A 348 89.38 -41.65 -20.00
C VAL A 348 88.73 -40.43 -20.67
N SER A 349 88.81 -39.25 -20.06
CA SER A 349 88.25 -38.03 -20.64
C SER A 349 88.97 -37.58 -21.92
N HIS A 350 90.27 -37.86 -22.06
CA HIS A 350 91.01 -37.53 -23.27
C HIS A 350 90.67 -38.46 -24.45
N GLU A 351 90.12 -39.65 -24.19
CA GLU A 351 89.52 -40.53 -25.19
C GLU A 351 88.10 -40.13 -25.57
N ASP A 352 87.34 -39.50 -24.66
CA ASP A 352 85.97 -39.03 -24.90
C ASP A 352 85.88 -37.59 -25.50
N THR A 353 86.96 -36.80 -25.46
CA THR A 353 86.98 -35.43 -26.02
C THR A 353 87.31 -35.35 -27.52
N ASP A 354 86.60 -36.13 -28.34
CA ASP A 354 86.26 -35.76 -29.72
C ASP A 354 84.76 -35.95 -30.00
N ASP A 355 83.89 -35.64 -29.03
CA ASP A 355 82.52 -35.21 -29.35
C ASP A 355 81.84 -34.44 -28.20
N SER A 356 81.16 -33.37 -28.60
CA SER A 356 80.01 -32.75 -27.95
C SER A 356 80.17 -31.77 -26.77
N SER A 357 79.55 -30.61 -27.04
CA SER A 357 79.40 -29.38 -26.29
C SER A 357 78.34 -29.42 -25.18
N SER A 358 78.63 -28.69 -24.10
CA SER A 358 77.78 -28.40 -22.93
C SER A 358 76.60 -27.45 -23.22
N VAL A 359 75.44 -27.69 -22.58
CA VAL A 359 74.35 -26.70 -22.38
C VAL A 359 73.86 -26.75 -20.93
N ASN A 360 73.74 -25.57 -20.29
CA ASN A 360 73.26 -25.36 -18.91
C ASN A 360 71.74 -25.14 -18.84
N PRO A 361 71.00 -25.70 -17.83
CA PRO A 361 69.57 -25.48 -17.65
C PRO A 361 69.24 -24.81 -16.30
N ASP A 362 69.09 -23.49 -16.23
CA ASP A 362 68.67 -22.83 -14.97
C ASP A 362 67.83 -21.54 -15.15
N SER A 363 67.25 -21.29 -16.33
CA SER A 363 66.50 -20.04 -16.59
C SER A 363 64.96 -20.17 -16.55
N GLU A 364 64.38 -21.37 -16.56
CA GLU A 364 62.91 -21.53 -16.75
C GLU A 364 62.11 -21.64 -15.45
N THR A 365 62.73 -21.98 -14.33
CA THR A 365 62.06 -22.22 -13.03
C THR A 365 61.67 -20.95 -12.28
N ILE A 366 62.26 -19.80 -12.60
CA ILE A 366 62.00 -18.53 -11.91
C ILE A 366 60.74 -17.83 -12.47
N ALA A 367 60.49 -17.90 -13.78
CA ALA A 367 59.33 -17.25 -14.41
C ALA A 367 57.98 -17.93 -14.11
N GLN A 368 57.99 -19.21 -13.78
CA GLN A 368 56.76 -19.98 -13.55
C GLN A 368 56.18 -19.79 -12.13
N ASN A 369 57.01 -19.43 -11.14
CA ASN A 369 56.57 -19.21 -9.77
C ASN A 369 55.89 -17.85 -9.57
N ASP A 370 56.37 -16.79 -10.21
CA ASP A 370 55.77 -15.44 -10.13
C ASP A 370 54.35 -15.40 -10.72
N LEU A 371 54.10 -16.19 -11.77
CA LEU A 371 52.79 -16.25 -12.42
C LEU A 371 51.72 -16.96 -11.56
N ILE A 372 52.16 -17.90 -10.71
CA ILE A 372 51.28 -18.65 -9.79
C ILE A 372 50.90 -17.78 -8.59
N GLU A 373 51.79 -16.88 -8.15
CA GLU A 373 51.54 -15.99 -7.03
C GLU A 373 50.55 -14.87 -7.40
N GLN A 374 50.66 -14.29 -8.60
CA GLN A 374 49.71 -13.30 -9.10
C GLN A 374 48.29 -13.87 -9.27
N ALA A 375 48.15 -15.11 -9.74
CA ALA A 375 46.85 -15.77 -9.86
C ALA A 375 46.18 -16.05 -8.49
N ARG A 376 46.98 -16.25 -7.44
CA ARG A 376 46.48 -16.45 -6.06
C ARG A 376 46.01 -15.14 -5.43
N GLU A 377 46.71 -14.03 -5.66
CA GLU A 377 46.29 -12.71 -5.18
C GLU A 377 44.99 -12.23 -5.84
N GLU A 378 44.80 -12.47 -7.13
CA GLU A 378 43.54 -12.14 -7.80
C GLU A 378 42.34 -12.93 -7.26
N LEU A 379 42.55 -14.20 -6.88
CA LEU A 379 41.48 -15.02 -6.31
C LEU A 379 41.08 -14.49 -4.93
N ARG A 380 42.08 -14.15 -4.10
CA ARG A 380 41.86 -13.58 -2.76
C ARG A 380 41.10 -12.25 -2.83
N ARG A 381 41.44 -11.40 -3.80
CA ARG A 381 40.73 -10.13 -4.04
C ARG A 381 39.28 -10.35 -4.48
N LYS A 382 39.02 -11.33 -5.35
CA LYS A 382 37.65 -11.69 -5.76
C LYS A 382 36.83 -12.24 -4.60
N GLU A 383 37.43 -13.05 -3.73
CA GLU A 383 36.77 -13.56 -2.52
C GLU A 383 36.39 -12.41 -1.57
N GLU A 384 37.27 -11.44 -1.36
CA GLU A 384 36.96 -10.25 -0.54
C GLU A 384 35.86 -9.38 -1.16
N GLU A 385 35.83 -9.24 -2.49
CA GLU A 385 34.77 -8.51 -3.20
C GLU A 385 33.43 -9.25 -3.14
N GLU A 386 33.44 -10.59 -3.20
CA GLU A 386 32.25 -11.42 -3.08
C GLU A 386 31.72 -11.43 -1.64
N GLU A 387 32.59 -11.44 -0.64
CA GLU A 387 32.22 -11.29 0.77
C GLU A 387 31.56 -9.94 1.04
N LYS A 388 32.11 -8.84 0.50
CA LYS A 388 31.48 -7.51 0.58
C LYS A 388 30.11 -7.48 -0.08
N ARG A 389 29.94 -8.16 -1.22
CA ARG A 389 28.63 -8.27 -1.89
C ARG A 389 27.62 -9.05 -1.05
N ARG A 390 28.03 -10.18 -0.45
CA ARG A 390 27.18 -10.97 0.45
C ARG A 390 26.79 -10.19 1.71
N GLU A 391 27.70 -9.38 2.23
CA GLU A 391 27.40 -8.52 3.38
C GLU A 391 26.39 -7.40 3.01
N ILE A 392 26.51 -6.80 1.82
CA ILE A 392 25.52 -5.85 1.30
C ILE A 392 24.16 -6.52 1.11
N GLU A 393 24.13 -7.73 0.57
CA GLU A 393 22.90 -8.50 0.38
C GLU A 393 22.24 -8.86 1.72
N ARG A 394 23.02 -9.31 2.70
CA ARG A 394 22.53 -9.58 4.06
C ARG A 394 21.98 -8.30 4.73
N ARG A 395 22.60 -7.14 4.49
CA ARG A 395 22.07 -5.85 4.99
C ARG A 395 20.80 -5.44 4.28
N LYS A 396 20.72 -5.67 2.97
CA LYS A 396 19.52 -5.42 2.17
C LYS A 396 18.36 -6.32 2.60
N GLU A 397 18.64 -7.58 2.90
CA GLU A 397 17.67 -8.55 3.41
C GLU A 397 17.21 -8.18 4.83
N LYS A 398 18.12 -7.83 5.73
CA LYS A 398 17.77 -7.32 7.07
C LYS A 398 16.98 -6.00 7.01
N ALA A 399 17.32 -5.10 6.10
CA ALA A 399 16.57 -3.87 5.87
C ALA A 399 15.16 -4.18 5.32
N ALA A 400 15.04 -5.14 4.41
CA ALA A 400 13.76 -5.62 3.91
C ALA A 400 12.93 -6.33 4.99
N GLU A 401 13.56 -7.05 5.93
CA GLU A 401 12.92 -7.67 7.10
C GLU A 401 12.44 -6.62 8.11
N LEU A 402 13.21 -5.56 8.34
CA LEU A 402 12.79 -4.44 9.21
C LEU A 402 11.64 -3.66 8.57
N LEU A 403 11.71 -3.41 7.25
CA LEU A 403 10.62 -2.78 6.50
C LEU A 403 9.38 -3.68 6.47
N SER A 404 9.54 -5.01 6.34
CA SER A 404 8.40 -5.94 6.37
C SER A 404 7.77 -6.04 7.77
N ARG A 405 8.58 -5.99 8.83
CA ARG A 405 8.11 -5.92 10.22
C ARG A 405 7.36 -4.62 10.50
N ILE A 406 7.84 -3.49 9.99
CA ILE A 406 7.15 -2.19 10.06
C ILE A 406 5.83 -2.21 9.27
N THR A 407 5.76 -2.90 8.13
CA THR A 407 4.51 -3.03 7.34
C THR A 407 3.54 -4.09 7.86
N SER A 408 4.01 -5.03 8.69
CA SER A 408 3.18 -6.12 9.23
C SER A 408 2.63 -5.83 10.63
N GLU A 409 3.06 -4.77 11.28
CA GLU A 409 2.71 -4.44 12.66
C GLU A 409 2.07 -3.04 12.76
N THR A 410 1.01 -2.81 11.98
CA THR A 410 0.07 -1.69 12.21
C THR A 410 -1.38 -2.13 12.00
N VAL A 411 -1.87 -3.07 12.80
CA VAL A 411 -3.19 -3.01 13.46
C VAL A 411 -3.11 -3.87 14.72
N THR A 412 -2.74 -3.28 15.85
CA THR A 412 -3.37 -3.54 17.16
C THR A 412 -2.86 -2.51 18.16
N GLU A 413 -3.82 -1.85 18.79
CA GLU A 413 -3.67 -0.80 19.79
C GLU A 413 -2.70 -1.22 20.90
N ARG A 414 -1.76 -0.34 21.26
CA ARG A 414 -1.35 -0.11 22.65
C ARG A 414 -0.58 1.19 22.82
N GLU A 415 -1.23 2.05 23.61
CA GLU A 415 -0.66 2.90 24.66
C GLU A 415 0.08 4.18 24.21
N GLN A 416 -0.62 5.29 24.49
CA GLN A 416 -0.07 6.63 24.64
C GLN A 416 1.18 6.59 25.53
N GLU A 417 2.32 6.94 24.96
CA GLU A 417 3.36 7.66 25.69
C GLU A 417 3.60 8.96 24.93
N ASP A 418 3.41 10.08 25.64
CA ASP A 418 3.67 11.44 25.18
C ASP A 418 5.17 11.59 24.84
N ASP A 419 5.54 11.39 23.57
CA ASP A 419 6.80 11.85 23.00
C ASP A 419 6.51 13.09 22.16
N PRO A 420 7.08 14.28 22.43
CA PRO A 420 6.90 15.47 21.60
C PRO A 420 7.63 15.26 20.27
N GLY A 421 6.99 14.50 19.38
CA GLY A 421 7.53 14.10 18.10
C GLY A 421 7.57 15.28 17.16
N ILE A 422 8.79 15.71 16.81
CA ILE A 422 9.06 16.64 15.71
C ILE A 422 8.30 16.15 14.47
N ASP A 423 7.40 16.98 13.94
CA ASP A 423 6.59 16.60 12.77
C ASP A 423 7.41 16.67 11.46
N PHE A 424 8.03 15.53 11.11
CA PHE A 424 8.82 15.37 9.88
C PHE A 424 7.98 15.47 8.59
N ALA A 425 6.64 15.42 8.67
CA ALA A 425 5.80 15.66 7.50
C ALA A 425 5.85 17.14 7.05
N VAL A 426 6.12 18.06 7.99
CA VAL A 426 6.22 19.51 7.72
C VAL A 426 7.62 19.91 7.28
N ILE A 427 8.66 19.39 7.94
CA ILE A 427 10.07 19.75 7.63
C ILE A 427 10.71 18.88 6.54
N GLY A 428 10.10 17.75 6.20
CA GLY A 428 10.59 16.80 5.20
C GLY A 428 11.52 15.74 5.79
N PHE A 429 11.68 14.63 5.06
CA PHE A 429 12.51 13.49 5.45
C PHE A 429 13.92 13.61 4.84
N GLY A 430 14.94 13.36 5.68
CA GLY A 430 16.33 13.23 5.27
C GLY A 430 16.90 11.89 5.74
N SER A 431 17.89 11.37 5.02
CA SER A 431 18.64 10.17 5.39
C SER A 431 20.10 10.51 5.64
N GLU A 432 20.80 9.67 6.41
CA GLU A 432 22.24 9.83 6.66
C GLU A 432 23.07 9.81 5.37
N ASP A 433 22.60 9.08 4.34
CA ASP A 433 23.25 8.96 3.03
C ASP A 433 23.27 10.29 2.24
N ASP A 434 22.32 11.19 2.49
CA ASP A 434 22.16 12.46 1.78
C ASP A 434 22.36 13.69 2.69
N ARG A 435 23.09 13.55 3.81
CA ARG A 435 23.21 14.64 4.79
C ARG A 435 23.96 15.85 4.24
N ASP A 436 23.39 17.02 4.46
CA ASP A 436 24.05 18.30 4.22
C ASP A 436 25.01 18.63 5.36
N ASN A 437 25.97 19.52 5.10
CA ASN A 437 26.83 20.06 6.15
C ASN A 437 26.08 21.17 6.90
N LEU A 438 25.45 20.84 8.03
CA LEU A 438 24.64 21.77 8.81
C LEU A 438 25.50 22.85 9.51
N GLN A 439 26.82 22.66 9.58
CA GLN A 439 27.75 23.66 10.11
C GLN A 439 27.86 24.93 9.23
N GLN A 440 27.20 24.96 8.07
CA GLN A 440 27.08 26.17 7.24
C GLN A 440 26.18 27.24 7.88
N ILE A 441 25.37 26.87 8.87
CA ILE A 441 24.52 27.79 9.64
C ILE A 441 25.27 28.21 10.91
N ASP A 442 25.38 29.51 11.13
CA ASP A 442 26.09 30.04 12.28
C ASP A 442 25.38 29.66 13.58
N GLY A 443 26.15 29.16 14.55
CA GLY A 443 25.65 28.58 15.80
C GLY A 443 25.49 27.05 15.81
N ILE A 444 25.55 26.37 14.65
CA ILE A 444 25.62 24.90 14.55
C ILE A 444 27.09 24.46 14.46
N GLY A 445 27.64 24.02 15.60
CA GLY A 445 28.95 23.35 15.63
C GLY A 445 28.83 21.83 15.47
N ARG A 446 29.96 21.12 15.31
CA ARG A 446 30.02 19.64 15.17
C ARG A 446 29.18 18.87 16.19
N PHE A 447 29.15 19.34 17.44
CA PHE A 447 28.38 18.71 18.50
C PHE A 447 26.87 18.89 18.31
N VAL A 448 26.45 20.07 17.85
CA VAL A 448 25.05 20.38 17.59
C VAL A 448 24.57 19.66 16.34
N GLU A 449 25.37 19.66 15.27
CA GLU A 449 25.09 18.89 14.06
C GLU A 449 24.94 17.40 14.36
N LYS A 450 25.81 16.82 15.20
CA LYS A 450 25.66 15.42 15.61
C LYS A 450 24.32 15.18 16.29
N LYS A 451 23.91 16.06 17.21
CA LYS A 451 22.60 15.95 17.88
C LYS A 451 21.42 16.12 16.93
N LEU A 452 21.52 17.03 15.94
CA LEU A 452 20.51 17.21 14.90
C LEU A 452 20.39 15.95 14.02
N ASN A 453 21.52 15.35 13.65
CA ASN A 453 21.54 14.08 12.92
C ASN A 453 20.94 12.95 13.77
N ASP A 454 21.28 12.87 15.07
CA ASP A 454 20.76 11.86 16.00
C ASP A 454 19.22 11.93 16.14
N ILE A 455 18.60 13.11 15.95
CA ILE A 455 17.14 13.29 15.94
C ILE A 455 16.53 13.24 14.53
N GLY A 456 17.28 12.90 13.49
CA GLY A 456 16.74 12.73 12.14
C GLY A 456 16.76 13.97 11.23
N ILE A 457 17.45 15.02 11.63
CA ILE A 457 17.61 16.25 10.84
C ILE A 457 18.98 16.22 10.17
N TYR A 458 18.98 15.93 8.88
CA TYR A 458 20.18 15.70 8.07
C TYR A 458 20.39 16.75 6.99
N LYS A 459 19.35 17.49 6.57
CA LYS A 459 19.41 18.46 5.46
C LYS A 459 19.17 19.89 5.90
N ILE A 460 19.79 20.84 5.22
CA ILE A 460 19.58 22.28 5.44
C ILE A 460 18.12 22.65 5.08
N SER A 461 17.52 21.95 4.12
CA SER A 461 16.10 22.09 3.75
C SER A 461 15.13 21.79 4.87
N GLN A 462 15.47 20.85 5.77
CA GLN A 462 14.65 20.56 6.93
C GLN A 462 14.65 21.74 7.91
N ILE A 463 15.83 22.32 8.18
CA ILE A 463 15.96 23.51 9.03
C ILE A 463 15.26 24.73 8.41
N ALA A 464 15.33 24.88 7.09
CA ALA A 464 14.65 25.98 6.39
C ALA A 464 13.12 25.86 6.42
N SER A 465 12.59 24.65 6.59
CA SER A 465 11.14 24.38 6.59
C SER A 465 10.54 24.35 7.99
N MET A 466 11.34 24.57 9.04
CA MET A 466 10.87 24.59 10.43
C MET A 466 9.90 25.74 10.70
N THR A 467 8.85 25.44 11.47
CA THR A 467 7.99 26.43 12.11
C THR A 467 8.55 26.81 13.48
N GLU A 468 8.03 27.87 14.10
CA GLU A 468 8.43 28.30 15.45
C GLU A 468 8.18 27.18 16.48
N GLN A 469 7.05 26.49 16.38
CA GLN A 469 6.72 25.35 17.24
C GLN A 469 7.71 24.18 17.06
N ILE A 470 8.04 23.82 15.82
CA ILE A 470 9.02 22.75 15.55
C ILE A 470 10.42 23.18 16.01
N SER A 471 10.76 24.46 15.90
CA SER A 471 12.03 24.98 16.38
C SER A 471 12.17 24.84 17.89
N GLU A 472 11.10 25.11 18.65
CA GLU A 472 11.08 24.87 20.10
C GLU A 472 11.22 23.39 20.46
N GLU A 473 10.49 22.51 19.77
CA GLU A 473 10.56 21.05 19.96
C GLU A 473 11.96 20.50 19.66
N VAL A 474 12.55 20.90 18.53
CA VAL A 474 13.93 20.54 18.15
C VAL A 474 14.91 21.05 19.19
N ASN A 475 14.74 22.28 19.68
CA ASN A 475 15.61 22.90 20.67
C ASN A 475 15.54 22.16 22.02
N GLN A 476 14.35 21.68 22.42
CA GLN A 476 14.16 20.82 23.59
C GLN A 476 14.81 19.45 23.39
N ALA A 477 14.64 18.83 22.22
CA ALA A 477 15.19 17.51 21.89
C ALA A 477 16.72 17.48 21.87
N ILE A 478 17.37 18.52 21.32
CA ILE A 478 18.84 18.62 21.32
C ILE A 478 19.40 19.19 22.63
N GLY A 479 18.54 19.60 23.57
CA GLY A 479 18.91 20.12 24.88
C GLY A 479 19.68 21.44 24.82
N LEU A 480 19.36 22.29 23.83
CA LEU A 480 19.83 23.67 23.78
C LEU A 480 18.85 24.54 24.60
N GLY A 481 19.36 25.53 25.33
CA GLY A 481 18.51 26.42 26.13
C GLY A 481 17.37 27.02 25.30
N PRO A 482 16.17 27.25 25.88
CA PRO A 482 14.97 27.63 25.14
C PRO A 482 15.19 28.83 24.22
N GLY A 483 14.69 28.76 22.98
CA GLY A 483 14.74 29.82 21.98
C GLY A 483 16.09 30.05 21.30
N ARG A 484 17.06 29.13 21.40
CA ARG A 484 18.37 29.33 20.76
C ARG A 484 18.30 29.29 19.23
N ILE A 485 17.51 28.38 18.66
CA ILE A 485 17.35 28.23 17.20
C ILE A 485 16.79 29.51 16.58
N ASP A 486 15.80 30.14 17.23
CA ASP A 486 15.20 31.39 16.79
C ASP A 486 16.12 32.59 17.03
N ARG A 487 16.79 32.66 18.19
CA ARG A 487 17.73 33.74 18.52
C ARG A 487 18.95 33.76 17.61
N ASP A 488 19.48 32.59 17.26
CA ASP A 488 20.62 32.44 16.35
C ASP A 488 20.13 32.42 14.87
N GLU A 489 18.84 32.67 14.62
CA GLU A 489 18.20 32.80 13.29
C GLU A 489 18.44 31.62 12.32
N TRP A 490 18.52 30.38 12.81
CA TRP A 490 18.92 29.23 11.98
C TRP A 490 18.01 29.01 10.76
N VAL A 491 16.70 29.15 10.93
CA VAL A 491 15.71 28.99 9.86
C VAL A 491 15.93 30.03 8.74
N LEU A 492 16.24 31.27 9.09
CA LEU A 492 16.50 32.33 8.10
C LEU A 492 17.83 32.12 7.38
N GLN A 493 18.85 31.64 8.08
CA GLN A 493 20.14 31.30 7.49
C GLN A 493 20.01 30.11 6.52
N ALA A 494 19.31 29.05 6.94
CA ALA A 494 19.02 27.90 6.10
C ALA A 494 18.27 28.28 4.82
N LYS A 495 17.24 29.15 4.93
CA LYS A 495 16.52 29.69 3.77
C LYS A 495 17.41 30.50 2.81
N ARG A 496 18.47 31.14 3.31
CA ARG A 496 19.46 31.85 2.46
C ARG A 496 20.45 30.91 1.78
N LEU A 497 20.72 29.73 2.34
CA LEU A 497 21.65 28.75 1.78
C LEU A 497 21.02 27.89 0.68
N ILE A 498 19.70 27.69 0.73
CA ILE A 498 18.96 26.91 -0.28
C ILE A 498 18.53 27.77 -1.48
N ARG A 499 18.48 29.10 -1.30
CA ARG A 499 18.13 30.06 -2.35
C ARG A 499 19.34 30.42 -3.18
#